data_AF-A0A699SQH0-F1
#
_entry.id   AF-A0A699SQH0-F1
#
_cell.length_a   1.000
_cell.length_b   1.000
_cell.length_c   1.000
_cell.angle_alpha   90.00
_cell.angle_beta   90.00
_cell.angle_gamma   90.00
#
_symmetry.space_group_name_H-M   'P 1'
#
loop_
_entity.id
_entity.type
_entity.pdbx_description
1 polymer ?
#
loop_
_entity_poly.entity_id
_entity_poly.type
_entity_poly.pdbx_seq_one_letter_code
_entity_poly.pdbx_strand_id
1 'polypeptide(L)'
;ALDVYSKRRIIAVIELKIVEWHNYKHLDCFSVRRDDDKIYKFKEGDFKRLRLQDIEDMLLLLVQWKLSNLTVEERFAFNVSLRMFTRSIVI
;
A
#
# COMPACT_ATOMS: atom_id res chain seq x y z
N ALA A 1 24.61 -1.32 2.50
CA ALA A 1 23.55 -0.82 1.62
C ALA A 1 22.80 -2.01 1.04
N LEU A 2 21.69 -2.41 1.66
CA LEU A 2 20.88 -3.55 1.18
C LEU A 2 19.78 -2.99 0.28
N ASP A 3 20.10 -2.99 -1.00
CA ASP A 3 19.27 -2.82 -2.19
C ASP A 3 17.93 -2.09 -2.02
N VAL A 4 17.91 -0.84 -2.48
CA VAL A 4 16.72 0.01 -2.68
C VAL A 4 15.73 -0.66 -3.66
N TYR A 5 16.13 -1.74 -4.34
CA TYR A 5 15.39 -2.39 -5.41
C TYR A 5 15.26 -3.93 -5.31
N SER A 6 14.93 -4.49 -4.15
CA SER A 6 14.63 -5.93 -4.07
C SER A 6 13.33 -6.32 -4.84
N LYS A 7 13.38 -7.35 -5.71
CA LYS A 7 12.24 -8.00 -6.42
C LYS A 7 11.31 -8.81 -5.49
N ARG A 8 11.25 -8.45 -4.21
CA ARG A 8 10.57 -9.26 -3.18
C ARG A 8 9.08 -8.94 -3.16
N ARG A 9 8.24 -9.96 -3.29
CA ARG A 9 6.78 -9.84 -3.28
C ARG A 9 6.28 -9.32 -1.94
N ILE A 10 5.16 -8.61 -1.98
CA ILE A 10 4.45 -8.18 -0.77
C ILE A 10 3.55 -9.32 -0.34
N ILE A 11 3.70 -9.75 0.92
CA ILE A 11 2.94 -10.87 1.49
C ILE A 11 1.73 -10.39 2.29
N ALA A 12 1.88 -9.27 2.99
CA ALA A 12 0.81 -8.71 3.81
C ALA A 12 0.94 -7.20 3.96
N VAL A 13 -0.19 -6.51 4.10
CA VAL A 13 -0.23 -5.15 4.66
C VAL A 13 -0.51 -5.28 6.15
N ILE A 14 0.37 -4.74 6.98
CA ILE A 14 0.36 -4.90 8.44
C ILE A 14 -0.45 -3.81 9.11
N GLU A 15 -0.21 -2.55 8.70
CA GLU A 15 -0.82 -1.38 9.32
C GLU A 15 -1.17 -0.36 8.25
N LEU A 16 -2.30 0.30 8.43
CA LEU A 16 -2.76 1.38 7.58
C LEU A 16 -3.08 2.58 8.47
N LYS A 17 -2.55 3.75 8.13
CA LYS A 17 -2.89 4.99 8.81
C LYS A 17 -3.62 5.91 7.84
N ILE A 18 -4.91 6.07 8.10
CA ILE A 18 -5.77 7.01 7.39
C ILE A 18 -5.94 8.25 8.26
N VAL A 19 -5.74 9.41 7.65
CA VAL A 19 -6.01 10.71 8.24
C VAL A 19 -7.18 11.33 7.50
N GLU A 20 -8.10 11.92 8.26
CA GLU A 20 -9.14 12.75 7.69
C GLU A 20 -8.58 14.15 7.42
N TRP A 21 -8.59 14.55 6.16
CA TRP A 21 -8.19 15.89 5.73
C TRP A 21 -9.31 16.50 4.88
N HIS A 22 -9.78 17.69 5.26
CA HIS A 22 -10.87 18.41 4.59
C HIS A 22 -12.12 17.56 4.30
N ASN A 23 -12.61 16.79 5.28
CA ASN A 23 -13.74 15.84 5.15
C ASN A 23 -13.51 14.68 4.16
N TYR A 24 -12.27 14.42 3.77
CA TYR A 24 -11.89 13.27 2.94
C TYR A 24 -10.88 12.38 3.68
N LYS A 25 -11.08 11.06 3.59
CA LYS A 25 -10.18 10.07 4.20
C LYS A 25 -8.98 9.84 3.27
N HIS A 26 -7.82 10.33 3.68
CA HIS A 26 -6.55 10.19 2.97
C HIS A 26 -5.65 9.15 3.64
N LEU A 27 -4.89 8.42 2.83
CA LEU A 27 -3.90 7.46 3.30
C LEU A 27 -2.59 8.19 3.63
N ASP A 28 -2.29 8.38 4.91
CA ASP A 28 -1.06 9.04 5.37
C ASP A 28 0.16 8.12 5.20
N CYS A 29 0.04 6.89 5.72
CA CYS A 29 1.07 5.88 5.58
C CYS A 29 0.52 4.47 5.72
N PHE A 30 1.31 3.50 5.26
CA PHE A 30 1.02 2.09 5.45
C PHE A 30 2.31 1.30 5.63
N SER A 31 2.19 0.14 6.27
CA SER A 31 3.30 -0.77 6.52
C SER A 31 3.04 -2.10 5.81
N VAL A 32 4.01 -2.60 5.06
CA VAL A 32 3.93 -3.87 4.35
C VAL A 32 5.01 -4.83 4.81
N ARG A 33 4.66 -6.11 4.84
CA ARG A 33 5.59 -7.21 5.03
C ARG A 33 5.93 -7.81 3.67
N ARG A 34 7.22 -7.87 3.35
CA ARG A 34 7.75 -8.55 2.16
C ARG A 34 8.17 -9.99 2.49
N ASP A 35 8.55 -10.73 1.47
CA ASP A 35 9.01 -12.13 1.53
C ASP A 35 10.24 -12.39 2.41
N ASP A 36 11.00 -11.36 2.75
CA ASP A 36 12.08 -11.44 3.72
C ASP A 36 11.63 -11.23 5.17
N ASP A 37 10.32 -11.26 5.40
CA ASP A 37 9.66 -10.98 6.68
C ASP A 37 9.94 -9.59 7.27
N LYS A 38 10.57 -8.70 6.51
CA LYS A 38 10.81 -7.33 6.95
C LYS A 38 9.60 -6.47 6.70
N ILE A 39 9.36 -5.57 7.65
CA ILE A 39 8.30 -4.58 7.58
C ILE A 39 8.87 -3.29 7.03
N TYR A 40 8.26 -2.81 5.95
CA TYR A 40 8.60 -1.55 5.29
C TYR A 40 7.46 -0.57 5.45
N LYS A 41 7.79 0.66 5.82
CA LYS A 41 6.82 1.75 5.99
C LYS A 41 6.89 2.70 4.81
N PHE A 42 5.74 2.97 4.21
CA PHE A 42 5.57 3.89 3.10
C PHE A 42 4.64 5.03 3.51
N LYS A 43 5.02 6.26 3.19
CA LYS A 43 4.13 7.44 3.26
C LYS A 43 3.63 7.78 1.86
N GLU A 44 2.57 8.60 1.75
CA GLU A 44 2.04 9.06 0.45
C GLU A 44 3.13 9.60 -0.50
N GLY A 45 4.06 10.41 0.03
CA GLY A 45 5.19 10.94 -0.75
C GLY A 45 6.21 9.89 -1.22
N ASP A 46 6.26 8.72 -0.56
CA ASP A 46 7.13 7.61 -0.93
C ASP A 46 6.50 6.72 -2.01
N PHE A 47 5.26 6.95 -2.43
CA PHE A 47 4.58 6.06 -3.37
C PHE A 47 5.34 5.96 -4.70
N LYS A 48 6.02 7.02 -5.13
CA LYS A 48 6.91 7.01 -6.31
C LYS A 48 8.01 5.94 -6.25
N ARG A 49 8.31 5.40 -5.08
CA ARG A 49 9.29 4.31 -4.86
C ARG A 49 8.67 2.93 -5.01
N LEU A 50 7.34 2.82 -5.03
CA LEU A 50 6.63 1.57 -5.28
C LEU A 50 6.72 1.21 -6.75
N ARG A 51 6.93 -0.07 -7.04
CA ARG A 51 6.84 -0.59 -8.40
C ARG A 51 5.44 -1.02 -8.73
N LEU A 52 5.14 -1.12 -10.02
CA LEU A 52 3.88 -1.66 -10.51
C LEU A 52 3.58 -3.06 -9.92
N GLN A 53 4.59 -3.93 -9.81
CA GLN A 53 4.45 -5.27 -9.18
C GLN A 53 4.05 -5.20 -7.71
N ASP A 54 4.63 -4.26 -6.95
CA ASP A 54 4.27 -4.07 -5.54
C ASP A 54 2.81 -3.61 -5.42
N ILE A 55 2.33 -2.80 -6.36
CA ILE A 55 0.94 -2.32 -6.39
C ILE A 55 -0.01 -3.46 -6.80
N GLU A 56 0.36 -4.28 -7.79
CA GLU A 56 -0.38 -5.48 -8.18
C GLU A 56 -0.52 -6.46 -7.00
N ASP A 57 0.57 -6.73 -6.27
CA ASP A 57 0.55 -7.58 -5.08
C ASP A 57 -0.37 -7.00 -3.99
N MET A 58 -0.31 -5.68 -3.73
CA MET A 58 -1.21 -5.04 -2.76
C MET A 58 -2.69 -5.10 -3.18
N LEU A 59 -3.00 -4.90 -4.46
CA LEU A 59 -4.36 -5.03 -4.99
C LEU A 59 -4.86 -6.47 -4.90
N LEU A 60 -3.99 -7.44 -5.16
CA LEU A 60 -4.31 -8.86 -5.01
C LEU A 60 -4.64 -9.19 -3.55
N LEU A 61 -3.88 -8.66 -2.58
CA LEU A 61 -4.15 -8.85 -1.15
C LEU A 61 -5.49 -8.25 -0.71
N LEU A 62 -5.87 -7.10 -1.27
CA LEU A 62 -7.17 -6.48 -1.06
C LEU A 62 -8.31 -7.37 -1.58
N VAL A 63 -8.18 -7.88 -2.82
CA VAL A 63 -9.18 -8.76 -3.45
C VAL A 63 -9.29 -10.10 -2.73
N GLN A 64 -8.17 -10.64 -2.23
CA GLN A 64 -8.13 -11.89 -1.48
C GLN A 64 -8.67 -11.78 -0.05
N TRP A 65 -9.08 -10.59 0.41
CA TRP A 65 -9.56 -10.35 1.78
C TRP A 65 -8.57 -10.72 2.89
N LYS A 66 -7.27 -10.86 2.56
CA LYS A 66 -6.21 -11.20 3.52
C LYS A 66 -5.89 -10.08 4.52
N LEU A 67 -6.51 -8.92 4.36
CA LEU A 67 -6.40 -7.78 5.26
C LEU A 67 -7.39 -7.89 6.42
N SER A 68 -7.44 -9.03 7.10
CA SER A 68 -8.37 -9.33 8.21
C SER A 68 -8.38 -8.29 9.32
N ASN A 69 -7.32 -7.48 9.41
CA ASN A 69 -7.13 -6.45 10.43
C ASN A 69 -7.72 -5.08 10.04
N LEU A 70 -8.16 -4.89 8.79
CA LEU A 70 -8.69 -3.60 8.30
C LEU A 70 -10.21 -3.63 8.17
N THR A 71 -10.85 -2.54 8.56
CA THR A 71 -12.28 -2.28 8.37
C THR A 71 -12.63 -2.10 6.89
N VAL A 72 -13.91 -2.26 6.54
CA VAL A 72 -14.39 -2.11 5.16
C VAL A 72 -14.10 -0.72 4.60
N GLU A 73 -14.22 0.32 5.42
CA GLU A 73 -13.93 1.70 5.02
C GLU A 73 -12.45 1.93 4.72
N GLU A 74 -11.55 1.38 5.56
CA GLU A 74 -10.11 1.51 5.36
C GLU A 74 -9.65 0.77 4.10
N ARG A 75 -10.23 -0.41 3.83
CA ARG A 75 -9.98 -1.15 2.59
C ARG A 75 -10.46 -0.38 1.36
N PHE A 76 -11.62 0.28 1.46
CA PHE A 76 -12.16 1.10 0.37
C PHE A 76 -11.26 2.31 0.09
N ALA A 77 -10.88 3.06 1.13
CA ALA A 77 -9.97 4.19 0.99
C ALA A 77 -8.61 3.76 0.43
N PHE A 78 -8.04 2.64 0.92
CA PHE A 78 -6.78 2.10 0.41
C PHE A 78 -6.86 1.73 -1.08
N ASN A 79 -7.93 1.07 -1.51
CA ASN A 79 -8.17 0.72 -2.91
C ASN A 79 -8.27 1.98 -3.80
N VAL A 80 -8.98 3.01 -3.34
CA VAL A 80 -9.10 4.29 -4.05
C VAL A 80 -7.73 4.95 -4.19
N SER A 81 -6.94 5.02 -3.12
CA SER A 81 -5.59 5.59 -3.14
C SER A 81 -4.65 4.86 -4.11
N LEU A 82 -4.63 3.52 -4.11
CA LEU A 82 -3.80 2.73 -5.04
C LEU A 82 -4.23 2.94 -6.51
N ARG A 83 -5.53 3.03 -6.79
CA ARG A 83 -6.05 3.34 -8.13
C ARG A 83 -5.67 4.74 -8.61
N MET A 84 -5.72 5.74 -7.73
CA MET A 84 -5.25 7.09 -8.06
C MET A 84 -3.75 7.09 -8.36
N PHE A 85 -2.97 6.36 -7.56
CA PHE A 85 -1.52 6.29 -7.73
C PHE A 85 -1.10 5.60 -9.03
N THR A 86 -1.70 4.45 -9.37
CA THR A 86 -1.43 3.77 -10.65
C THR A 86 -1.76 4.64 -11.86
N ARG A 87 -2.85 5.41 -11.81
CA ARG A 87 -3.17 6.41 -12.84
C ARG A 87 -2.13 7.53 -12.94
N SER A 88 -1.52 7.92 -11.82
CA SER A 88 -0.48 8.96 -11.80
C SER A 88 0.89 8.48 -12.31
N ILE A 89 1.17 7.18 -12.37
CA ILE A 89 2.44 6.64 -12.91
C ILE A 89 2.38 6.43 -14.42
N VAL A 90 1.19 6.14 -14.96
CA VAL A 90 0.98 5.77 -16.37
C VAL A 90 0.97 6.99 -17.32
N ILE A 91 1.00 8.22 -16.78
CA ILE A 91 1.07 9.49 -17.53
C ILE A 91 2.50 10.01 -17.50
#